data_AF-A0A919PHN8-F1
#
_entry.id   AF-A0A919PHN8-F1
#
_cell.length_a   1.000
_cell.length_b   1.000
_cell.length_c   1.000
_cell.angle_alpha   90.00
_cell.angle_beta   90.00
_cell.angle_gamma   90.00
#
_symmetry.space_group_name_H-M   'P 1'
#
loop_
_entity.id
_entity.type
_entity.pdbx_description
1 polymer ?
#
loop_
_entity_poly.entity_id
_entity_poly.type
_entity_poly.pdbx_seq_one_letter_code
_entity_poly.pdbx_strand_id
1 'polypeptide(L)'
;MSYDLYFWPTGAVRNPGRTAGRLAEGRPGRLAPDPRVLEFRAELVRRWPDVVNYLEPWHTDQPWPRPAGPADAAHRYVLLTLPYHWPATDALPVLAGAYGMDCYDPQCDQLTRPSPTGPGGADLDAIGHVAGRVDEDRLGWLLQRVGRCIGYAYDDLDEAALTGAFDDPGASFEYPLAGTPPLLVRLARPQPSAAIDVRLEGAMDLVLAARIEALIGSASGERMS
;
A
#
# COMPACT_ATOMS: atom_id res chain seq x y z
N MET A 1 -10.05 -11.00 -13.11
CA MET A 1 -9.35 -11.23 -11.83
C MET A 1 -9.89 -10.22 -10.83
N SER A 2 -10.25 -10.66 -9.62
CA SER A 2 -10.57 -9.76 -8.51
C SER A 2 -9.30 -9.43 -7.70
N TYR A 3 -9.36 -8.37 -6.92
CA TYR A 3 -8.34 -7.97 -5.96
C TYR A 3 -9.02 -7.82 -4.60
N ASP A 4 -8.63 -8.67 -3.66
CA ASP A 4 -9.30 -8.79 -2.37
C ASP A 4 -8.50 -8.05 -1.29
N LEU A 5 -9.17 -7.29 -0.44
CA LEU A 5 -8.57 -6.63 0.72
C LEU A 5 -9.41 -6.89 1.97
N TYR A 6 -8.72 -7.09 3.10
CA TYR A 6 -9.34 -7.42 4.37
C TYR A 6 -8.97 -6.40 5.42
N PHE A 7 -9.95 -5.93 6.17
CA PHE A 7 -9.78 -4.90 7.18
C PHE A 7 -10.40 -5.35 8.51
N TRP A 8 -9.67 -5.13 9.60
CA TRP A 8 -10.13 -5.41 10.96
C TRP A 8 -9.45 -4.47 11.96
N PRO A 9 -9.99 -4.32 13.18
CA PRO A 9 -9.38 -3.45 14.18
C PRO A 9 -7.93 -3.80 14.48
N THR A 10 -7.06 -2.80 14.55
CA THR A 10 -5.63 -3.01 14.76
C THR A 10 -5.33 -3.82 16.01
N GLY A 11 -4.45 -4.82 15.87
CA GLY A 11 -4.05 -5.70 16.96
C GLY A 11 -5.08 -6.76 17.35
N ALA A 12 -6.24 -6.83 16.68
CA ALA A 12 -7.25 -7.86 16.96
C ALA A 12 -6.79 -9.28 16.57
N VAL A 13 -5.74 -9.39 15.75
CA VAL A 13 -5.33 -10.65 15.13
C VAL A 13 -3.83 -10.91 15.33
N ARG A 14 -3.49 -12.16 15.68
CA ARG A 14 -2.09 -12.63 15.78
C ARG A 14 -1.56 -13.25 14.48
N ASN A 15 -2.43 -13.89 13.70
CA ASN A 15 -2.08 -14.54 12.43
C ASN A 15 -3.03 -14.00 11.33
N PRO A 16 -2.57 -13.00 10.55
CA PRO A 16 -3.35 -12.34 9.50
C PRO A 16 -3.85 -13.31 8.43
N GLY A 17 -2.97 -14.09 7.80
CA GLY A 17 -3.35 -15.01 6.72
C GLY A 17 -4.37 -16.05 7.13
N ARG A 18 -4.21 -16.68 8.31
CA ARG A 18 -5.22 -17.61 8.85
C ARG A 18 -6.55 -16.91 9.17
N THR A 19 -6.52 -15.63 9.49
CA THR A 19 -7.74 -14.88 9.77
C THR A 19 -8.43 -14.50 8.47
N ALA A 20 -7.71 -13.96 7.49
CA ALA A 20 -8.23 -13.65 6.16
C ALA A 20 -8.88 -14.88 5.51
N GLY A 21 -8.23 -16.05 5.54
CA GLY A 21 -8.83 -17.29 5.01
C GLY A 21 -10.15 -17.68 5.69
N ARG A 22 -10.31 -17.42 6.99
CA ARG A 22 -11.60 -17.63 7.69
C ARG A 22 -12.63 -16.57 7.33
N LEU A 23 -12.22 -15.32 7.17
CA LEU A 23 -13.11 -14.23 6.77
C LEU A 23 -13.67 -14.44 5.36
N ALA A 24 -12.85 -14.97 4.43
CA ALA A 24 -13.27 -15.36 3.10
C ALA A 24 -14.36 -16.45 3.11
N GLU A 25 -14.35 -17.32 4.12
CA GLU A 25 -15.40 -18.32 4.35
C GLU A 25 -16.63 -17.77 5.12
N GLY A 26 -16.69 -16.46 5.38
CA GLY A 26 -17.75 -15.83 6.19
C GLY A 26 -17.67 -16.18 7.67
N ARG A 27 -16.50 -16.57 8.17
CA ARG A 27 -16.28 -17.01 9.56
C ARG A 27 -15.46 -15.97 10.35
N PRO A 28 -16.10 -14.96 10.97
CA PRO A 28 -15.41 -13.91 11.74
C PRO A 28 -14.63 -14.43 12.96
N GLY A 29 -14.90 -15.66 13.39
CA GLY A 29 -14.18 -16.30 14.50
C GLY A 29 -14.31 -15.51 15.80
N ARG A 30 -13.17 -15.07 16.34
CA ARG A 30 -13.08 -14.33 17.63
C ARG A 30 -12.96 -12.80 17.46
N LEU A 31 -13.11 -12.27 16.26
CA LEU A 31 -13.15 -10.81 16.09
C LEU A 31 -14.34 -10.25 16.86
N ALA A 32 -14.06 -9.37 17.81
CA ALA A 32 -15.08 -8.65 18.55
C ALA A 32 -15.69 -7.56 17.66
N PRO A 33 -17.01 -7.29 17.79
CA PRO A 33 -17.61 -6.10 17.18
C PRO A 33 -16.92 -4.83 17.66
N ASP A 34 -16.69 -3.88 16.76
CA ASP A 34 -16.04 -2.61 17.04
C ASP A 34 -16.72 -1.48 16.24
N PRO A 35 -17.18 -0.39 16.89
CA PRO A 35 -17.89 0.69 16.21
C PRO A 35 -17.06 1.34 15.09
N ARG A 36 -15.73 1.35 15.21
CA ARG A 36 -14.83 1.92 14.20
C ARG A 36 -14.93 1.21 12.85
N VAL A 37 -15.34 -0.07 12.83
CA VAL A 37 -15.58 -0.83 11.59
C VAL A 37 -16.74 -0.23 10.81
N LEU A 38 -17.82 0.16 11.50
CA LEU A 38 -18.97 0.80 10.87
C LEU A 38 -18.65 2.22 10.40
N GLU A 39 -17.89 2.98 11.19
CA GLU A 39 -17.44 4.32 10.80
C GLU A 39 -16.55 4.27 9.56
N PHE A 40 -15.59 3.34 9.53
CA PHE A 40 -14.74 3.09 8.37
C PHE A 40 -15.57 2.70 7.13
N ARG A 41 -16.54 1.80 7.31
CA ARG A 41 -17.43 1.36 6.24
C ARG A 41 -18.27 2.51 5.67
N ALA A 42 -18.85 3.35 6.54
CA ALA A 42 -19.60 4.52 6.12
C ALA A 42 -18.71 5.49 5.32
N GLU A 43 -17.46 5.67 5.74
CA GLU A 43 -16.51 6.54 5.05
C GLU A 43 -16.08 5.98 3.68
N LEU A 44 -15.91 4.66 3.56
CA LEU A 44 -15.66 4.00 2.28
C LEU A 44 -16.77 4.32 1.28
N VAL A 45 -18.03 4.12 1.66
CA VAL A 45 -19.20 4.40 0.82
C VAL A 45 -19.33 5.90 0.51
N ARG A 46 -19.02 6.76 1.48
CA ARG A 46 -19.06 8.22 1.27
C ARG A 46 -18.05 8.70 0.24
N ARG A 47 -16.82 8.14 0.24
CA ARG A 47 -15.75 8.54 -0.68
C ARG A 47 -15.87 7.85 -2.04
N TRP A 48 -16.30 6.59 -2.04
CA TRP A 48 -16.45 5.77 -3.24
C TRP A 48 -17.80 5.06 -3.21
N PRO A 49 -18.89 5.71 -3.66
CA PRO A 49 -20.24 5.15 -3.58
C PRO A 49 -20.35 3.76 -4.21
N ASP A 50 -19.65 3.54 -5.33
CA ASP A 50 -19.65 2.27 -6.05
C ASP A 50 -19.02 1.11 -5.25
N VAL A 51 -18.22 1.39 -4.22
CA VAL A 51 -17.59 0.38 -3.34
C VAL A 51 -18.61 -0.45 -2.59
N VAL A 52 -19.84 0.06 -2.42
CA VAL A 52 -20.96 -0.62 -1.76
C VAL A 52 -21.25 -1.98 -2.37
N ASN A 53 -21.00 -2.14 -3.68
CA ASN A 53 -21.23 -3.37 -4.43
C ASN A 53 -20.15 -4.44 -4.21
N TYR A 54 -19.01 -4.06 -3.62
CA TYR A 54 -17.85 -4.94 -3.38
C TYR A 54 -17.61 -5.19 -1.90
N LEU A 55 -18.44 -4.61 -1.03
CA LEU A 55 -18.31 -4.65 0.41
C LEU A 55 -18.91 -5.93 1.00
N GLU A 56 -18.12 -6.62 1.81
CA GLU A 56 -18.55 -7.73 2.64
C GLU A 56 -18.11 -7.51 4.09
N PRO A 57 -18.82 -8.05 5.09
CA PRO A 57 -20.13 -8.69 5.01
C PRO A 57 -21.22 -7.73 4.53
N TRP A 58 -22.35 -8.28 4.11
CA TRP A 58 -23.54 -7.48 3.81
C TRP A 58 -23.98 -6.68 5.04
N HIS A 59 -24.41 -5.44 4.82
CA HIS A 59 -24.99 -4.58 5.85
C HIS A 59 -26.12 -3.73 5.23
N THR A 60 -26.95 -3.08 6.07
CA THR A 60 -28.18 -2.39 5.65
C THR A 60 -27.95 -1.18 4.73
N ASP A 61 -26.70 -0.81 4.50
CA ASP A 61 -26.27 0.21 3.54
C ASP A 61 -26.25 -0.31 2.09
N GLN A 62 -26.48 -1.61 1.86
CA GLN A 62 -26.48 -2.24 0.53
C GLN A 62 -27.90 -2.51 0.00
N PRO A 63 -28.15 -2.28 -1.31
CA PRO A 63 -29.50 -2.32 -1.87
C PRO A 63 -30.17 -3.70 -1.87
N TRP A 64 -29.44 -4.82 -2.04
CA TRP A 64 -29.96 -6.21 -1.99
C TRP A 64 -28.86 -7.25 -2.29
N PRO A 65 -28.99 -8.54 -1.93
CA PRO A 65 -29.84 -9.16 -0.91
C PRO A 65 -29.06 -9.50 0.38
N ARG A 66 -29.75 -9.64 1.51
CA ARG A 66 -29.19 -10.12 2.79
C ARG A 66 -28.84 -11.62 2.69
N PRO A 67 -27.54 -12.01 2.64
CA PRO A 67 -27.16 -13.41 2.69
C PRO A 67 -27.32 -13.96 4.12
N ALA A 68 -27.48 -15.28 4.26
CA ALA A 68 -27.51 -15.93 5.57
C ALA A 68 -26.15 -15.76 6.27
N GLY A 69 -26.11 -15.08 7.40
CA GLY A 69 -24.90 -14.84 8.19
C GLY A 69 -25.19 -14.15 9.53
N PRO A 70 -24.21 -14.10 10.45
CA PRO A 70 -24.37 -13.40 11.73
C PRO A 70 -24.71 -11.93 11.48
N ALA A 71 -25.78 -11.43 12.11
CA ALA A 71 -26.27 -10.06 11.89
C ALA A 71 -25.25 -8.97 12.27
N ASP A 72 -24.23 -9.32 13.07
CA ASP A 72 -23.19 -8.44 13.57
C ASP A 72 -21.85 -8.59 12.84
N ALA A 73 -21.77 -9.42 11.80
CA ALA A 73 -20.52 -9.67 11.08
C ALA A 73 -19.93 -8.37 10.50
N ALA A 74 -20.79 -7.49 9.98
CA ALA A 74 -20.40 -6.18 9.45
C ALA A 74 -19.82 -5.21 10.52
N HIS A 75 -19.99 -5.51 11.80
CA HIS A 75 -19.41 -4.73 12.89
C HIS A 75 -18.00 -5.21 13.26
N ARG A 76 -17.54 -6.31 12.68
CA ARG A 76 -16.31 -7.00 13.10
C ARG A 76 -15.17 -6.84 12.11
N TYR A 77 -15.48 -6.76 10.82
CA TYR A 77 -14.50 -6.65 9.75
C TYR A 77 -15.13 -6.05 8.49
N VAL A 78 -14.27 -5.62 7.57
CA VAL A 78 -14.62 -5.28 6.19
C VAL A 78 -13.78 -6.13 5.25
N LEU A 79 -14.40 -6.63 4.19
CA LEU A 79 -13.76 -7.31 3.06
C LEU A 79 -14.18 -6.56 1.79
N LEU A 80 -13.22 -6.29 0.92
CA LEU A 80 -13.45 -5.69 -0.39
C LEU A 80 -13.00 -6.64 -1.48
N THR A 81 -13.93 -7.05 -2.35
CA THR A 81 -13.66 -7.87 -3.54
C THR A 81 -13.70 -6.98 -4.77
N LEU A 82 -12.59 -6.30 -5.09
CA LEU A 82 -12.54 -5.25 -6.10
C LEU A 82 -12.19 -5.78 -7.49
N PRO A 83 -12.55 -5.07 -8.57
CA PRO A 83 -11.92 -5.26 -9.87
C PRO A 83 -10.40 -4.99 -9.80
N TYR A 84 -9.59 -5.76 -10.52
CA TYR A 84 -8.11 -5.63 -10.52
C TYR A 84 -7.58 -4.22 -10.86
N HIS A 85 -8.37 -3.39 -11.53
CA HIS A 85 -8.02 -2.01 -11.91
C HIS A 85 -8.86 -0.96 -11.17
N TRP A 86 -9.30 -1.26 -9.94
CA TRP A 86 -10.04 -0.29 -9.16
C TRP A 86 -9.16 0.95 -8.86
N PRO A 87 -9.59 2.17 -9.21
CA PRO A 87 -8.72 3.34 -9.29
C PRO A 87 -8.23 3.88 -7.94
N ALA A 88 -8.73 3.36 -6.82
CA ALA A 88 -8.43 3.85 -5.48
C ALA A 88 -7.87 2.79 -4.53
N THR A 89 -7.32 1.68 -5.07
CA THR A 89 -6.75 0.59 -4.25
C THR A 89 -5.70 1.08 -3.26
N ASP A 90 -4.88 2.06 -3.65
CA ASP A 90 -3.82 2.60 -2.79
C ASP A 90 -4.33 3.48 -1.64
N ALA A 91 -5.51 4.09 -1.77
CA ALA A 91 -6.09 4.94 -0.73
C ALA A 91 -6.75 4.14 0.40
N LEU A 92 -7.08 2.86 0.16
CA LEU A 92 -7.82 2.03 1.12
C LEU A 92 -7.01 1.72 2.39
N PRO A 93 -5.72 1.34 2.34
CA PRO A 93 -4.92 1.13 3.55
C PRO A 93 -4.68 2.42 4.34
N VAL A 94 -4.58 3.57 3.65
CA VAL A 94 -4.45 4.90 4.30
C VAL A 94 -5.69 5.20 5.11
N LEU A 95 -6.86 5.03 4.48
CA LEU A 95 -8.13 5.24 5.14
C LEU A 95 -8.30 4.28 6.31
N ALA A 96 -7.97 3.00 6.13
CA ALA A 96 -7.98 2.01 7.19
C ALA A 96 -7.15 2.46 8.41
N GLY A 97 -5.95 3.01 8.16
CA GLY A 97 -5.08 3.58 9.19
C GLY A 97 -5.76 4.69 10.00
N ALA A 98 -6.44 5.62 9.35
CA ALA A 98 -7.14 6.73 10.00
C ALA A 98 -8.28 6.27 10.95
N TYR A 99 -8.83 5.08 10.73
CA TYR A 99 -9.86 4.48 11.58
C TYR A 99 -9.29 3.41 12.55
N GLY A 100 -7.96 3.26 12.62
CA GLY A 100 -7.31 2.26 13.46
C GLY A 100 -7.60 0.83 13.04
N MET A 101 -7.64 0.60 11.73
CA MET A 101 -7.82 -0.71 11.09
C MET A 101 -6.48 -1.18 10.51
N ASP A 102 -6.19 -2.47 10.69
CA ASP A 102 -5.17 -3.15 9.90
C ASP A 102 -5.76 -3.48 8.52
N CYS A 103 -4.95 -3.37 7.47
CA CYS A 103 -5.27 -3.79 6.12
C CYS A 103 -4.40 -4.98 5.72
N TYR A 104 -5.01 -6.05 5.25
CA TYR A 104 -4.32 -7.25 4.80
C TYR A 104 -4.60 -7.52 3.32
N ASP A 105 -3.52 -7.69 2.56
CA ASP A 105 -3.50 -8.09 1.15
C ASP A 105 -3.11 -9.57 1.05
N PRO A 106 -4.06 -10.49 0.74
CA PRO A 106 -3.78 -11.91 0.54
C PRO A 106 -2.92 -12.20 -0.69
N GLN A 107 -2.94 -11.32 -1.70
CA GLN A 107 -2.22 -11.54 -2.97
C GLN A 107 -0.71 -11.43 -2.75
N CYS A 108 -0.29 -10.66 -1.74
CA CYS A 108 1.10 -10.47 -1.36
C CYS A 108 1.45 -11.01 0.04
N ASP A 109 0.49 -11.61 0.76
CA ASP A 109 0.61 -12.00 2.18
C ASP A 109 1.13 -10.84 3.07
N GLN A 110 0.60 -9.63 2.85
CA GLN A 110 1.11 -8.41 3.45
C GLN A 110 0.10 -7.79 4.42
N LEU A 111 0.54 -7.50 5.64
CA LEU A 111 -0.22 -6.73 6.63
C LEU A 111 0.31 -5.30 6.71
N THR A 112 -0.55 -4.32 6.41
CA THR A 112 -0.32 -2.90 6.66
C THR A 112 -1.03 -2.51 7.95
N ARG A 113 -0.28 -1.98 8.92
CA ARG A 113 -0.84 -1.48 10.19
C ARG A 113 -0.88 0.05 10.18
N PRO A 114 -1.79 0.68 10.94
CA PRO A 114 -1.69 2.11 11.19
C PRO A 114 -0.37 2.39 11.90
N SER A 115 0.34 3.42 11.43
CA SER A 115 1.44 3.96 12.21
C SER A 115 0.89 4.49 13.55
N PRO A 116 1.56 4.24 14.69
CA PRO A 116 1.08 4.64 16.02
C PRO A 116 0.96 6.16 16.23
N THR A 117 1.38 6.96 15.24
CA THR A 117 1.13 8.39 15.16
C THR A 117 -0.25 8.65 14.57
N GLY A 118 -1.28 8.67 15.41
CA GLY A 118 -2.57 9.27 15.05
C GLY A 118 -3.19 9.93 16.29
N PRO A 119 -4.31 10.65 16.17
CA PRO A 119 -4.83 11.44 15.06
C PRO A 119 -4.96 12.93 15.46
N GLY A 120 -4.66 13.85 14.54
CA GLY A 120 -4.93 15.28 14.72
C GLY A 120 -4.99 15.92 13.34
N GLY A 121 -6.16 16.42 12.97
CA GLY A 121 -6.33 17.12 11.70
C GLY A 121 -5.42 18.35 11.59
N ALA A 122 -5.11 18.68 10.34
CA ALA A 122 -4.26 19.75 9.82
C ALA A 122 -2.85 19.28 9.42
N ASP A 123 -2.59 19.43 8.12
CA ASP A 123 -1.43 19.04 7.32
C ASP A 123 -1.15 17.54 7.13
N LEU A 124 -1.57 17.06 5.96
CA LEU A 124 -0.88 15.98 5.26
C LEU A 124 0.53 16.50 4.96
N ASP A 125 1.46 16.34 5.90
CA ASP A 125 2.87 16.66 5.69
C ASP A 125 3.34 15.91 4.44
N ALA A 126 3.49 16.67 3.35
CA ALA A 126 4.09 16.17 2.13
C ALA A 126 5.54 15.83 2.47
N ILE A 127 5.87 14.55 2.53
CA ILE A 127 7.27 14.13 2.63
C ILE A 127 7.89 14.50 1.29
N GLY A 128 8.71 15.56 1.28
CA GLY A 128 9.30 16.08 0.05
C GLY A 128 10.34 15.15 -0.58
N HIS A 129 10.94 14.24 0.22
CA HIS A 129 11.90 13.27 -0.29
C HIS A 129 12.08 12.05 0.63
N VAL A 130 12.45 10.93 0.03
CA VAL A 130 12.88 9.68 0.69
C VAL A 130 14.23 9.27 0.09
N ALA A 131 15.16 8.80 0.90
CA ALA A 131 16.48 8.39 0.42
C ALA A 131 17.00 7.12 1.11
N GLY A 132 17.84 6.37 0.40
CA GLY A 132 18.60 5.26 0.96
C GLY A 132 19.51 4.60 -0.08
N ARG A 133 20.03 3.42 0.24
CA ARG A 133 21.02 2.71 -0.58
C ARG A 133 20.44 1.45 -1.18
N VAL A 134 20.74 1.19 -2.45
CA VAL A 134 20.14 0.08 -3.19
C VAL A 134 21.24 -0.65 -3.96
N ASP A 135 21.19 -1.98 -3.97
CA ASP A 135 22.07 -2.77 -4.82
C ASP A 135 21.72 -2.51 -6.29
N GLU A 136 22.73 -2.37 -7.15
CA GLU A 136 22.53 -2.07 -8.59
C GLU A 136 21.58 -3.06 -9.27
N ASP A 137 21.78 -4.36 -9.01
CA ASP A 137 20.93 -5.44 -9.54
C ASP A 137 19.47 -5.37 -9.06
N ARG A 138 19.19 -4.57 -8.02
CA ARG A 138 17.85 -4.36 -7.44
C ARG A 138 17.24 -3.02 -7.79
N LEU A 139 17.96 -2.16 -8.51
CA LEU A 139 17.46 -0.83 -8.88
C LEU A 139 16.24 -0.92 -9.82
N GLY A 140 16.32 -1.74 -10.87
CA GLY A 140 15.18 -1.95 -11.78
C GLY A 140 13.95 -2.51 -11.05
N TRP A 141 14.17 -3.45 -10.13
CA TRP A 141 13.10 -3.97 -9.27
C TRP A 141 12.47 -2.88 -8.40
N LEU A 142 13.28 -2.02 -7.78
CA LEU A 142 12.79 -0.91 -6.96
C LEU A 142 11.96 0.05 -7.81
N LEU A 143 12.48 0.50 -8.96
CA LEU A 143 11.79 1.47 -9.81
C LEU A 143 10.50 0.91 -10.39
N GLN A 144 10.47 -0.37 -10.75
CA GLN A 144 9.23 -1.04 -11.14
C GLN A 144 8.20 -1.05 -9.99
N ARG A 145 8.64 -1.29 -8.76
CA ARG A 145 7.75 -1.32 -7.58
C ARG A 145 7.24 0.07 -7.21
N VAL A 146 8.11 1.07 -7.19
CA VAL A 146 7.73 2.47 -7.00
C VAL A 146 6.79 2.92 -8.11
N GLY A 147 7.10 2.58 -9.36
CA GLY A 147 6.27 2.90 -10.52
C GLY A 147 4.84 2.39 -10.35
N ARG A 148 4.69 1.14 -9.90
CA ARG A 148 3.36 0.60 -9.57
C ARG A 148 2.64 1.39 -8.48
N CYS A 149 3.33 1.87 -7.45
CA CYS A 149 2.72 2.67 -6.38
C CYS A 149 2.18 4.02 -6.86
N ILE A 150 2.67 4.54 -7.99
CA ILE A 150 2.23 5.81 -8.57
C ILE A 150 1.54 5.63 -9.92
N GLY A 151 1.20 4.40 -10.31
CA GLY A 151 0.59 4.12 -11.63
C GLY A 151 1.48 4.38 -12.85
N TYR A 152 2.80 4.48 -12.65
CA TYR A 152 3.78 4.56 -13.73
C TYR A 152 4.11 3.15 -14.26
N ALA A 153 3.99 2.98 -15.58
CA ALA A 153 4.26 1.72 -16.25
C ALA A 153 5.73 1.63 -16.65
N TYR A 154 6.54 1.12 -15.72
CA TYR A 154 7.97 0.90 -15.96
C TYR A 154 8.20 -0.21 -17.01
N ASP A 155 8.96 0.09 -18.08
CA ASP A 155 9.17 -0.79 -19.23
C ASP A 155 10.66 -0.93 -19.67
N ASP A 156 10.88 -1.59 -20.81
CA ASP A 156 12.24 -1.87 -21.32
C ASP A 156 13.00 -0.60 -21.76
N LEU A 157 12.30 0.48 -22.11
CA LEU A 157 12.93 1.76 -22.44
C LEU A 157 13.51 2.41 -21.18
N ASP A 158 12.86 2.20 -20.05
CA ASP A 158 13.31 2.68 -18.75
C ASP A 158 14.59 1.95 -18.29
N GLU A 159 14.64 0.63 -18.47
CA GLU A 159 15.85 -0.18 -18.24
C GLU A 159 17.03 0.28 -19.12
N ALA A 160 16.77 0.57 -20.39
CA ALA A 160 17.78 1.08 -21.30
C ALA A 160 18.29 2.47 -20.88
N ALA A 161 17.41 3.35 -20.39
CA ALA A 161 17.78 4.68 -19.90
C ALA A 161 18.67 4.59 -18.65
N LEU A 162 18.44 3.62 -17.77
CA LEU A 162 19.24 3.42 -16.56
C LEU A 162 20.58 2.75 -16.83
N THR A 163 20.66 1.86 -17.83
CA THR A 163 21.91 1.18 -18.17
C THR A 163 23.02 2.17 -18.54
N GLY A 164 22.68 3.23 -19.29
CA GLY A 164 23.63 4.29 -19.64
C GLY A 164 23.87 5.33 -18.53
N ALA A 165 23.06 5.33 -17.47
CA ALA A 165 23.15 6.31 -16.39
C ALA A 165 24.42 6.16 -15.53
N PHE A 166 25.04 4.98 -15.54
CA PHE A 166 26.13 4.61 -14.65
C PHE A 166 27.49 4.46 -15.33
N ASP A 167 27.60 4.86 -16.60
CA ASP A 167 28.84 4.83 -17.37
C ASP A 167 29.86 5.86 -16.85
N ASP A 168 29.43 6.92 -16.15
CA ASP A 168 30.29 7.95 -15.56
C ASP A 168 30.27 7.89 -14.01
N PRO A 169 31.33 7.34 -13.37
CA PRO A 169 31.40 7.24 -11.91
C PRO A 169 31.40 8.61 -11.23
N GLY A 170 30.47 8.83 -10.30
CA GLY A 170 30.34 10.09 -9.56
C GLY A 170 29.38 11.11 -10.19
N ALA A 171 28.83 10.82 -11.38
CA ALA A 171 27.72 11.60 -11.93
C ALA A 171 26.41 11.31 -11.17
N SER A 172 25.63 12.35 -10.94
CA SER A 172 24.24 12.22 -10.48
C SER A 172 23.33 12.10 -11.69
N PHE A 173 22.54 11.03 -11.75
CA PHE A 173 21.52 10.83 -12.78
C PHE A 173 20.15 11.16 -12.22
N GLU A 174 19.37 11.92 -12.99
CA GLU A 174 17.99 12.25 -12.65
C GLU A 174 17.04 11.55 -13.62
N TYR A 175 16.02 10.90 -13.06
CA TYR A 175 15.08 10.09 -13.80
C TYR A 175 13.64 10.38 -13.35
N PRO A 176 12.79 10.95 -14.21
CA PRO A 176 11.42 11.29 -13.85
C PRO A 176 10.50 10.07 -13.95
N LEU A 177 9.78 9.77 -12.86
CA LEU A 177 8.66 8.83 -12.86
C LEU A 177 7.35 9.61 -13.01
N ALA A 178 6.81 9.61 -14.23
CA ALA A 178 5.62 10.39 -14.61
C ALA A 178 4.27 9.80 -14.11
N GLY A 179 4.27 9.21 -12.93
CA GLY A 179 3.07 8.70 -12.28
C GLY A 179 2.24 9.79 -11.58
N THR A 180 1.27 9.37 -10.77
CA THR A 180 0.45 10.22 -9.91
C THR A 180 0.59 9.76 -8.45
N PRO A 181 1.25 10.53 -7.57
CA PRO A 181 1.95 11.79 -7.85
C PRO A 181 3.24 11.59 -8.68
N PRO A 182 3.68 12.60 -9.46
CA PRO A 182 4.95 12.51 -10.18
C PRO A 182 6.12 12.55 -9.20
N LEU A 183 7.10 11.67 -9.42
CA LEU A 183 8.30 11.57 -8.60
C LEU A 183 9.54 11.79 -9.46
N LEU A 184 10.56 12.42 -8.89
CA LEU A 184 11.90 12.53 -9.47
C LEU A 184 12.83 11.60 -8.71
N VAL A 185 13.46 10.67 -9.43
CA VAL A 185 14.48 9.79 -8.86
C VAL A 185 15.85 10.38 -9.15
N ARG A 186 16.65 10.54 -8.11
CA ARG A 186 18.07 10.91 -8.17
C ARG A 186 18.90 9.72 -7.79
N LEU A 187 19.80 9.33 -8.68
CA LEU A 187 20.69 8.20 -8.55
C LEU A 187 22.11 8.74 -8.51
N ALA A 188 22.88 8.36 -7.50
CA ALA A 188 24.29 8.67 -7.43
C ALA A 188 25.07 7.38 -7.16
N ARG A 189 26.10 7.12 -7.98
CA ARG A 189 27.03 6.02 -7.76
C ARG A 189 28.29 6.58 -7.08
N PRO A 190 28.50 6.34 -5.77
CA PRO A 190 29.66 6.88 -5.07
C PRO A 190 30.98 6.20 -5.50
N GLN A 191 30.97 4.91 -5.85
CA GLN A 191 32.12 4.17 -6.39
C GLN A 191 31.66 3.05 -7.36
N PRO A 192 32.44 2.72 -8.40
CA PRO A 192 32.17 1.56 -9.24
C PRO A 192 32.33 0.28 -8.40
N SER A 193 31.24 -0.47 -8.21
CA SER A 193 31.06 -1.61 -7.28
C SER A 193 30.41 -1.30 -5.92
N ALA A 194 29.93 -0.08 -5.66
CA ALA A 194 29.19 0.25 -4.44
C ALA A 194 27.68 0.32 -4.70
N ALA A 195 26.89 0.14 -3.62
CA ALA A 195 25.46 0.40 -3.63
C ALA A 195 25.17 1.82 -4.18
N ILE A 196 24.08 1.94 -4.91
CA ILE A 196 23.61 3.18 -5.51
C ILE A 196 22.86 3.97 -4.44
N ASP A 197 23.25 5.22 -4.23
CA ASP A 197 22.46 6.14 -3.41
C ASP A 197 21.24 6.57 -4.24
N VAL A 198 20.05 6.24 -3.75
CA VAL A 198 18.77 6.54 -4.39
C VAL A 198 18.03 7.56 -3.54
N ARG A 199 17.54 8.62 -4.18
CA ARG A 199 16.70 9.63 -3.55
C ARG A 199 15.49 9.91 -4.43
N LEU A 200 14.30 9.71 -3.89
CA LEU A 200 13.05 10.03 -4.56
C LEU A 200 12.52 11.33 -3.99
N GLU A 201 12.17 12.27 -4.87
CA GLU A 201 11.63 13.58 -4.53
C GLU A 201 10.27 13.76 -5.19
N GLY A 202 9.34 14.43 -4.52
CA GLY A 202 8.02 14.68 -5.08
C GLY A 202 6.97 14.94 -4.01
N ALA A 203 5.74 15.19 -4.46
CA ALA A 203 4.59 15.34 -3.57
C ALA A 203 4.16 13.97 -3.04
N MET A 204 4.89 13.42 -2.07
CA MET A 204 4.55 12.16 -1.43
C MET A 204 3.75 12.42 -0.17
N ASP A 205 2.66 11.69 0.01
CA ASP A 205 2.07 11.57 1.34
C ASP A 205 2.90 10.62 2.23
N LEU A 206 2.60 10.61 3.52
CA LEU A 206 3.27 9.76 4.51
C LEU A 206 3.26 8.28 4.12
N VAL A 207 2.23 7.81 3.42
CA VAL A 207 2.07 6.39 3.10
C VAL A 207 2.90 6.00 1.89
N LEU A 208 2.89 6.81 0.84
CA LEU A 208 3.75 6.62 -0.32
C LEU A 208 5.22 6.68 0.10
N ALA A 209 5.59 7.66 0.93
CA ALA A 209 6.93 7.77 1.47
C ALA A 209 7.35 6.54 2.30
N ALA A 210 6.52 6.10 3.25
CA ALA A 210 6.81 4.91 4.07
C ALA A 210 6.90 3.62 3.24
N ARG A 211 6.08 3.47 2.18
CA ARG A 211 6.19 2.35 1.25
C ARG A 211 7.50 2.38 0.47
N ILE A 212 7.88 3.54 -0.04
CA ILE A 212 9.14 3.73 -0.76
C ILE A 212 10.33 3.43 0.17
N GLU A 213 10.31 3.89 1.41
CA GLU A 213 11.33 3.56 2.43
C GLU A 213 11.45 2.05 2.65
N ALA A 214 10.34 1.34 2.82
CA ALA A 214 10.33 -0.10 2.99
C ALA A 214 10.86 -0.86 1.76
N LEU A 215 10.54 -0.38 0.56
CA LEU A 215 11.06 -0.94 -0.69
C LEU A 215 12.57 -0.72 -0.80
N ILE A 216 13.06 0.49 -0.47
CA ILE A 216 14.49 0.80 -0.44
C ILE A 216 15.20 -0.14 0.54
N GLY A 217 14.69 -0.28 1.76
CA GLY A 217 15.28 -1.19 2.76
C GLY A 217 15.30 -2.66 2.34
N SER A 218 14.32 -3.09 1.53
CA SER A 218 14.30 -4.43 0.95
C SER A 218 15.29 -4.58 -0.22
N ALA A 219 15.62 -3.48 -0.89
CA ALA A 219 16.55 -3.43 -2.01
C ALA A 219 18.00 -3.18 -1.56
N SER A 220 18.21 -2.71 -0.32
CA SER A 220 19.50 -2.74 0.38
C SER A 220 19.76 -4.20 0.81
N GLY A 221 20.76 -4.87 0.24
CA GLY A 221 21.15 -6.20 0.67
C GLY A 221 21.79 -6.26 2.06
N GLU A 222 21.09 -5.88 3.14
CA GLU A 222 21.52 -6.25 4.49
C GLU A 222 21.23 -7.75 4.68
N ARG A 223 22.23 -8.57 4.36
CA ARG A 223 22.34 -9.90 4.95
C ARG A 223 22.43 -9.72 6.46
N MET A 224 21.31 -9.93 7.17
CA MET A 224 21.34 -10.29 8.58
C MET A 224 22.36 -11.42 8.72
N SER A 225 23.49 -11.09 9.38
CA SER A 225 24.54 -12.03 9.75
C SER A 225 24.03 -13.04 10.77
#